data_AF-A0A1F6KC08-F1
#
_entry.id   AF-A0A1F6KC08-F1
#
_cell.length_a   1.000
_cell.length_b   1.000
_cell.length_c   1.000
_cell.angle_alpha   90.00
_cell.angle_beta   90.00
_cell.angle_gamma   90.00
#
_symmetry.space_group_name_H-M   'P 1'
#
loop_
_entity.id
_entity.type
_entity.pdbx_description
1 polymer ?
#
loop_
_entity_poly.entity_id
_entity_poly.type
_entity_poly.pdbx_seq_one_letter_code
_entity_poly.pdbx_strand_id
1 'polypeptide(L)'
;MPVIKSAKKKLRKDRKREKENNKFENILKTLIKKAKKIKTEKAIIQAVRTADKAAKKRIIHKNKASRLKSQLYKLIAKTPKAAVKTTSKKTPKK
;
A
#
# COMPACT_ATOMS: atom_id res chain seq x y z
N MET A 1 -17.60 -28.45 -9.61
CA MET A 1 -18.70 -27.58 -9.11
C MET A 1 -18.96 -27.87 -7.64
N PRO A 2 -19.47 -26.91 -6.84
CA PRO A 2 -19.75 -27.18 -5.43
C PRO A 2 -20.99 -28.07 -5.29
N VAL A 3 -20.83 -29.23 -4.67
CA VAL A 3 -21.90 -30.21 -4.47
C VAL A 3 -22.74 -29.84 -3.24
N ILE A 4 -22.08 -29.49 -2.13
CA ILE A 4 -22.72 -29.19 -0.84
C ILE A 4 -23.28 -27.76 -0.81
N LYS A 5 -24.42 -27.55 -0.12
CA LYS A 5 -25.08 -26.24 0.04
C LYS A 5 -24.13 -25.14 0.57
N SER A 6 -23.28 -25.48 1.54
CA SER A 6 -22.27 -24.58 2.12
C SER A 6 -21.22 -24.15 1.09
N ALA A 7 -20.77 -25.07 0.24
CA ALA A 7 -19.82 -24.81 -0.82
C ALA A 7 -20.40 -23.88 -1.89
N LYS A 8 -21.68 -24.08 -2.29
CA LYS A 8 -22.39 -23.16 -3.19
C LYS A 8 -22.52 -21.75 -2.59
N LYS A 9 -22.74 -21.64 -1.29
CA LYS A 9 -22.77 -20.34 -0.57
C LYS A 9 -21.38 -19.68 -0.52
N LYS A 10 -20.32 -20.45 -0.26
CA LYS A 10 -18.94 -19.96 -0.25
C LYS A 10 -18.54 -19.39 -1.60
N LEU A 11 -18.79 -20.12 -2.69
CA LEU A 11 -18.50 -19.67 -4.05
C LEU A 11 -19.18 -18.33 -4.37
N ARG A 12 -20.46 -18.14 -3.99
CA ARG A 12 -21.15 -16.85 -4.17
C ARG A 12 -20.50 -15.71 -3.40
N LYS A 13 -20.11 -15.95 -2.13
CA LYS A 13 -19.43 -14.95 -1.30
C LYS A 13 -18.06 -14.59 -1.85
N ASP A 14 -17.30 -15.58 -2.31
CA ASP A 14 -15.95 -15.38 -2.81
C ASP A 14 -15.95 -14.58 -4.11
N ARG A 15 -16.88 -14.85 -5.04
CA ARG A 15 -17.06 -14.01 -6.25
C ARG A 15 -17.32 -12.54 -5.93
N LYS A 16 -18.14 -12.26 -4.91
CA LYS A 16 -18.43 -10.88 -4.49
C LYS A 16 -17.17 -10.20 -3.92
N ARG A 17 -16.47 -10.89 -3.01
CA ARG A 17 -15.23 -10.39 -2.40
C ARG A 17 -14.12 -10.18 -3.42
N GLU A 18 -13.98 -11.10 -4.36
CA GLU A 18 -13.00 -11.03 -5.44
C GLU A 18 -13.23 -9.78 -6.29
N LYS A 19 -14.47 -9.48 -6.69
CA LYS A 19 -14.79 -8.26 -7.44
C LYS A 19 -14.39 -6.99 -6.68
N GLU A 20 -14.68 -6.91 -5.39
CA GLU A 20 -14.35 -5.77 -4.54
C GLU A 20 -12.82 -5.63 -4.32
N ASN A 21 -12.14 -6.76 -4.08
CA ASN A 21 -10.69 -6.81 -3.90
C ASN A 21 -9.96 -6.43 -5.20
N ASN A 22 -10.40 -6.95 -6.34
CA ASN A 22 -9.83 -6.64 -7.65
C ASN A 22 -9.95 -5.15 -7.98
N LYS A 23 -11.10 -4.53 -7.68
CA LYS A 23 -11.28 -3.07 -7.83
C LYS A 23 -10.23 -2.31 -7.03
N PHE A 24 -10.04 -2.67 -5.76
CA PHE A 24 -9.07 -1.99 -4.90
C PHE A 24 -7.62 -2.27 -5.30
N GLU A 25 -7.30 -3.50 -5.70
CA GLU A 25 -5.97 -3.87 -6.17
C GLU A 25 -5.59 -3.12 -7.45
N ASN A 26 -6.54 -2.93 -8.37
CA ASN A 26 -6.34 -2.14 -9.59
C ASN A 26 -6.08 -0.66 -9.27
N ILE A 27 -6.81 -0.08 -8.31
CA ILE A 27 -6.54 1.29 -7.83
C ILE A 27 -5.12 1.37 -7.25
N LEU A 28 -4.71 0.40 -6.45
CA LEU A 28 -3.34 0.37 -5.90
C LEU A 28 -2.28 0.26 -7.01
N LYS A 29 -2.47 -0.63 -7.99
CA LYS A 29 -1.56 -0.81 -9.14
C LYS A 29 -1.43 0.48 -9.95
N THR A 30 -2.55 1.14 -10.25
CA THR A 30 -2.56 2.40 -11.02
C THR A 30 -1.86 3.53 -10.28
N LEU A 31 -2.10 3.69 -8.98
CA LEU A 31 -1.44 4.72 -8.16
C LEU A 31 0.07 4.48 -8.04
N ILE A 32 0.49 3.22 -7.87
CA ILE A 32 1.93 2.88 -7.85
C ILE A 32 2.57 3.18 -9.21
N LYS A 33 1.91 2.84 -10.33
CA LYS A 33 2.39 3.18 -11.67
C LYS A 33 2.53 4.70 -11.85
N LYS A 34 1.52 5.48 -11.42
CA LYS A 34 1.55 6.96 -11.46
C LYS A 34 2.69 7.53 -10.61
N ALA A 35 2.85 7.04 -9.38
CA ALA A 35 3.91 7.48 -8.47
C ALA A 35 5.31 7.20 -9.04
N LYS A 36 5.52 6.05 -9.68
CA LYS A 36 6.80 5.72 -10.34
C LYS A 36 7.11 6.59 -11.56
N LYS A 37 6.10 6.97 -12.34
CA LYS A 37 6.25 7.82 -13.53
C LYS A 37 6.51 9.28 -13.17
N ILE A 38 5.64 9.87 -12.36
CA ILE A 38 5.62 11.32 -12.09
C ILE A 38 6.63 11.70 -11.00
N LYS A 39 6.91 10.79 -10.05
CA LYS A 39 7.85 10.99 -8.92
C LYS A 39 7.57 12.22 -8.06
N THR A 40 6.36 12.76 -8.07
CA THR A 40 5.95 13.85 -7.18
C THR A 40 5.61 13.34 -5.79
N GLU A 41 5.88 14.15 -4.77
CA GLU A 41 5.58 13.82 -3.38
C GLU A 41 4.10 13.51 -3.16
N LYS A 42 3.21 14.31 -3.74
CA LYS A 42 1.75 14.11 -3.64
C LYS A 42 1.32 12.72 -4.16
N ALA A 43 1.83 12.31 -5.31
CA ALA A 43 1.51 11.00 -5.90
C ALA A 43 2.05 9.85 -5.04
N ILE A 44 3.24 10.01 -4.47
CA ILE A 44 3.87 9.01 -3.60
C ILE A 44 3.11 8.88 -2.28
N ILE A 45 2.75 9.99 -1.64
CA ILE A 45 1.94 9.99 -0.42
C ILE A 45 0.60 9.28 -0.66
N GLN A 46 -0.06 9.55 -1.79
CA GLN A 46 -1.31 8.89 -2.15
C GLN A 46 -1.14 7.37 -2.36
N ALA A 47 -0.07 6.95 -3.04
CA ALA A 47 0.26 5.54 -3.23
C ALA A 47 0.60 4.82 -1.91
N VAL A 48 1.33 5.48 -1.01
CA VAL A 48 1.65 4.95 0.33
C VAL A 48 0.40 4.79 1.19
N ARG A 49 -0.45 5.82 1.26
CA ARG A 49 -1.72 5.77 2.00
C ARG A 49 -2.63 4.65 1.52
N THR A 50 -2.69 4.42 0.20
CA THR A 50 -3.51 3.35 -0.37
C THR A 50 -2.90 1.97 -0.14
N ALA A 51 -1.58 1.82 -0.18
CA ALA A 51 -0.89 0.58 0.19
C ALA A 51 -1.14 0.18 1.65
N ASP A 52 -1.09 1.14 2.58
CA ASP A 52 -1.38 0.85 3.99
C ASP A 52 -2.86 0.46 4.21
N LYS A 53 -3.79 1.12 3.51
CA LYS A 53 -5.21 0.73 3.52
C LYS A 53 -5.42 -0.68 2.94
N ALA A 54 -4.66 -1.06 1.91
CA ALA A 54 -4.69 -2.41 1.33
C ALA A 54 -4.26 -3.46 2.35
N ALA A 55 -3.23 -3.15 3.14
CA ALA A 55 -2.75 -4.03 4.20
C ALA A 55 -3.76 -4.15 5.35
N LYS A 56 -4.37 -3.03 5.77
CA LYS A 56 -5.43 -3.03 6.80
C LYS A 56 -6.62 -3.91 6.39
N LYS A 57 -7.01 -3.86 5.10
CA LYS A 57 -8.07 -4.69 4.52
C LYS A 57 -7.63 -6.13 4.20
N ARG A 58 -6.38 -6.51 4.49
CA ARG A 58 -5.78 -7.82 4.19
C ARG A 58 -5.81 -8.20 2.70
N ILE A 59 -5.87 -7.22 1.80
CA ILE A 59 -5.79 -7.43 0.35
C ILE A 59 -4.33 -7.71 -0.06
N ILE A 60 -3.38 -7.06 0.60
CA ILE A 60 -1.96 -7.37 0.50
C ILE A 60 -1.38 -7.69 1.88
N HIS A 61 -0.35 -8.52 1.93
CA HIS A 61 0.36 -8.80 3.17
C HIS A 61 1.09 -7.55 3.69
N LYS A 62 1.19 -7.42 5.03
CA LYS A 62 1.88 -6.30 5.70
C LYS A 62 3.30 -6.09 5.16
N ASN A 63 4.06 -7.17 4.94
CA ASN A 63 5.43 -7.09 4.42
C ASN A 63 5.47 -6.55 2.97
N LYS A 64 4.46 -6.88 2.15
CA LYS A 64 4.36 -6.35 0.78
C LYS A 64 4.09 -4.85 0.83
N ALA A 65 3.22 -4.39 1.73
CA ALA A 65 2.98 -2.95 1.93
C ALA A 65 4.24 -2.23 2.42
N SER A 66 4.95 -2.77 3.41
CA SER A 66 6.22 -2.21 3.91
C SER A 66 7.28 -2.14 2.81
N ARG A 67 7.40 -3.17 1.99
CA ARG A 67 8.31 -3.20 0.83
C ARG A 67 7.97 -2.11 -0.17
N LEU A 68 6.69 -1.97 -0.54
CA LEU A 68 6.23 -0.94 -1.47
C LEU A 68 6.47 0.47 -0.92
N LYS A 69 6.19 0.69 0.37
CA LYS A 69 6.46 1.94 1.06
C LYS A 69 7.94 2.31 0.99
N SER A 70 8.84 1.38 1.33
CA SER A 70 10.29 1.59 1.24
C SER A 70 10.74 1.91 -0.19
N GLN A 71 10.26 1.15 -1.19
CA GLN A 71 10.60 1.38 -2.60
C GLN A 71 10.15 2.77 -3.08
N LEU A 72 8.95 3.22 -2.71
CA LEU A 72 8.43 4.52 -3.12
C LEU A 72 9.23 5.68 -2.51
N TYR A 73 9.59 5.60 -1.22
CA TYR A 73 10.41 6.64 -0.59
C TYR A 73 11.83 6.74 -1.16
N LYS A 74 12.42 5.61 -1.57
CA LYS A 74 13.72 5.60 -2.26
C LYS A 74 13.71 6.37 -3.58
N LEU A 75 12.56 6.52 -4.23
CA LEU A 75 12.45 7.28 -5.49
C LEU A 75 12.64 8.79 -5.27
N ILE A 76 12.26 9.31 -4.10
CA ILE A 76 12.47 10.72 -3.73
C ILE A 76 13.89 10.90 -3.19
N ALA A 77 14.36 9.99 -2.33
CA ALA A 77 15.66 10.12 -1.67
C ALA A 77 16.89 10.05 -2.61
N LYS A 78 16.69 9.75 -3.90
CA LYS A 78 17.76 9.72 -4.92
C LYS A 78 17.99 11.09 -5.58
N THR A 79 17.15 12.09 -5.32
CA THR A 79 17.55 13.49 -5.52
C THR A 79 18.46 13.87 -4.35
N PRO A 80 19.61 14.53 -4.59
CA PRO A 80 20.61 14.76 -3.55
C PRO A 80 19.97 15.45 -2.33
N LYS A 81 20.13 14.83 -1.16
CA LYS A 81 19.64 15.32 0.13
C LYS A 81 20.26 16.69 0.41
N ALA A 82 19.51 17.76 0.17
CA ALA A 82 19.76 19.01 0.87
C ALA A 82 19.41 18.79 2.35
N ALA A 83 20.44 18.75 3.20
CA ALA A 83 20.44 18.97 4.65
C ALA A 83 19.32 18.31 5.48
N VAL A 84 19.57 17.10 5.98
CA VAL A 84 18.87 16.57 7.16
C VAL A 84 19.38 17.35 8.39
N LYS A 85 18.66 18.40 8.79
CA LYS A 85 18.77 18.97 10.14
C LYS A 85 18.21 17.96 11.12
N THR A 86 19.07 17.23 11.80
CA THR A 86 18.72 16.44 12.98
C THR A 86 18.27 17.39 14.08
N THR A 87 16.95 17.52 14.32
CA THR A 87 16.48 18.09 15.58
C THR A 87 16.71 17.05 16.67
N SER A 88 17.50 17.47 17.65
CA SER A 88 17.94 16.73 18.82
C SER A 88 16.75 16.14 19.58
N LYS A 89 16.79 14.82 19.82
CA LYS A 89 16.05 14.23 20.94
C LYS A 89 16.70 14.76 22.23
N LYS A 90 16.11 15.78 22.86
CA LYS A 90 16.38 16.08 24.27
C LYS A 90 15.81 14.93 25.10
N THR A 91 16.68 14.10 25.65
CA THR A 91 16.37 13.19 26.76
C THR A 91 16.10 14.03 28.03
N PRO A 92 14.96 13.85 28.73
CA PRO A 92 14.84 14.39 30.08
C PRO A 92 15.77 13.59 31.01
N LYS A 93 16.65 14.29 31.72
CA LYS A 93 17.54 13.74 32.77
C LYS A 93 17.03 14.23 34.12
N LYS A 94 17.01 13.30 35.07
CA LYS A 94 16.57 13.36 36.48
C LYS A 94 15.07 13.48 36.71
#